data_AF-A0A9P1F4L0-F1
#
_entry.id   AF-A0A9P1F4L0-F1
#
_cell.length_a   1.000
_cell.length_b   1.000
_cell.length_c   1.000
_cell.angle_alpha   90.00
_cell.angle_beta   90.00
_cell.angle_gamma   90.00
#
_symmetry.space_group_name_H-M   'P 1'
#
loop_
_entity.id
_entity.type
_entity.pdbx_description
1 polymer ?
#
loop_
_entity_poly.entity_id
_entity_poly.type
_entity_poly.pdbx_seq_one_letter_code
_entity_poly.pdbx_strand_id
1 'polypeptide(L)'
;MSLSQQRAVFTKAFADEKANIDIVFAAGDHDDGEPFDGKGNILAHAFFPRYGGDVHFDEEENWSPNKTNGVDLYAVAVHEIGHSLGLKHSSNHLSIMAPFYKQYTGSVMHLHRDDILAVKRLYGSSLKVRKKPTEHQIWRSELCTKPYLDAVTKLKNGTILAFRGDTFFELKTNRKRLIPMKINRVFPFDGPIEAATTDRHGNVYLFKA
;
A
#
# COMPACT_ATOMS: atom_id res chain seq x y z
N MET A 1 -7.31 -6.59 27.16
CA MET A 1 -7.76 -6.18 25.80
C MET A 1 -6.56 -6.30 24.88
N SER A 2 -6.62 -7.21 23.91
CA SER A 2 -5.51 -7.47 22.98
C SER A 2 -5.44 -6.33 21.95
N LEU A 3 -4.25 -5.74 21.80
CA LEU A 3 -3.95 -4.70 20.82
C LEU A 3 -4.08 -5.30 19.40
N SER A 4 -5.29 -5.23 18.85
CA SER A 4 -5.57 -5.54 17.46
C SER A 4 -4.74 -4.62 16.56
N GLN A 5 -4.06 -5.22 15.58
CA GLN A 5 -3.28 -4.58 14.52
C GLN A 5 -4.01 -3.40 13.87
N GLN A 6 -3.79 -2.18 14.36
CA GLN A 6 -4.23 -0.98 13.67
C GLN A 6 -3.23 -0.67 12.56
N ARG A 7 -3.69 -0.79 11.32
CA ARG A 7 -2.97 -0.31 10.14
C ARG A 7 -3.16 1.21 10.13
N ALA A 8 -2.08 1.98 10.19
CA ALA A 8 -2.15 3.42 9.96
C ALA A 8 -2.55 3.65 8.49
N VAL A 9 -3.80 4.08 8.27
CA VAL A 9 -4.35 4.47 6.98
C VAL A 9 -4.80 5.91 7.14
N PHE A 10 -4.23 6.81 6.35
CA PHE A 10 -4.63 8.21 6.32
C PHE A 10 -5.64 8.41 5.20
N THR A 11 -6.71 9.15 5.50
CA THR A 11 -7.69 9.62 4.52
C THR A 11 -7.92 11.09 4.81
N LYS A 12 -7.95 11.92 3.76
CA LYS A 12 -8.29 13.32 3.90
C LYS A 12 -9.78 13.42 4.25
N ALA A 13 -10.09 14.09 5.36
CA ALA A 13 -11.45 14.41 5.77
C ALA A 13 -12.01 15.56 4.91
N PHE A 14 -13.33 15.60 4.74
CA PHE A 14 -14.02 16.76 4.14
C PHE A 14 -14.23 17.87 5.17
N ALA A 15 -14.53 19.10 4.73
CA ALA A 15 -14.46 20.31 5.56
C ALA A 15 -15.37 20.32 6.79
N ASP A 16 -16.42 19.49 6.81
CA ASP A 16 -17.39 19.32 7.88
C ASP A 16 -17.16 18.06 8.72
N GLU A 17 -16.12 17.27 8.41
CA GLU A 17 -15.76 16.07 9.14
C GLU A 17 -14.65 16.36 10.16
N LYS A 18 -14.80 15.78 11.35
CA LYS A 18 -13.74 15.82 12.36
C LYS A 18 -12.57 14.94 11.93
N ALA A 19 -11.37 15.51 11.78
CA ALA A 19 -10.15 14.76 11.53
C ALA A 19 -9.53 14.23 12.85
N ASN A 20 -8.62 13.27 12.71
CA ASN A 20 -7.74 12.84 13.81
C ASN A 20 -6.45 13.65 13.87
N ILE A 21 -6.12 14.38 12.81
CA ILE A 21 -4.94 15.25 12.70
C ILE A 21 -5.44 16.42 11.88
N ASP A 22 -5.70 17.54 12.54
CA ASP A 22 -5.93 18.80 11.85
C ASP A 22 -4.58 19.42 11.47
N ILE A 23 -4.52 20.01 10.28
CA ILE A 23 -3.33 20.69 9.77
C ILE A 23 -3.68 22.16 9.57
N VAL A 24 -3.00 23.03 10.29
CA VAL A 24 -3.29 24.47 10.35
C VAL A 24 -2.01 25.26 10.06
N PHE A 25 -2.17 26.38 9.36
CA PHE A 25 -1.15 27.44 9.27
C PHE A 25 -1.62 28.60 10.15
N ALA A 26 -0.77 29.06 11.06
CA ALA A 26 -1.09 30.12 12.01
C ALA A 26 0.14 30.98 12.28
N ALA A 27 -0.06 32.17 12.84
CA ALA A 27 1.03 33.11 13.16
C ALA A 27 0.90 33.57 14.62
N GLY A 28 2.04 33.78 15.28
CA GLY A 28 2.09 34.25 16.67
C GLY A 28 1.27 33.39 17.64
N ASP A 29 0.52 34.05 18.53
CA ASP A 29 -0.43 33.39 19.44
C ASP A 29 -1.66 32.90 18.69
N HIS A 30 -1.93 31.60 18.79
CA HIS A 30 -2.99 30.89 18.07
C HIS A 30 -3.77 29.93 18.98
N ASP A 31 -3.98 30.35 20.23
CA ASP A 31 -4.92 29.77 21.20
C ASP A 31 -4.61 28.34 21.69
N ASP A 32 -3.41 27.82 21.45
CA ASP A 32 -2.97 26.48 21.91
C ASP A 32 -1.92 26.50 23.04
N GLY A 33 -1.42 27.69 23.39
CA GLY A 33 -0.43 27.91 24.45
C GLY A 33 1.03 27.79 24.01
N GLU A 34 1.30 27.52 22.73
CA GLU A 34 2.64 27.41 22.14
C GLU A 34 2.79 28.42 20.98
N PRO A 35 2.89 29.73 21.26
CA PRO A 35 2.91 30.75 20.21
C PRO A 35 4.14 30.65 19.30
N PHE A 36 3.95 30.90 18.01
CA PHE A 36 5.06 31.01 17.05
C PHE A 36 5.85 32.31 17.23
N ASP A 37 7.10 32.33 16.76
CA ASP A 37 8.02 33.45 16.91
C ASP A 37 8.29 34.24 15.62
N GLY A 38 7.54 33.94 14.56
CA GLY A 38 7.69 34.52 13.25
C GLY A 38 8.86 33.87 12.50
N LYS A 39 9.51 34.61 11.60
CA LYS A 39 10.54 34.01 10.72
C LYS A 39 11.74 33.42 11.46
N GLY A 40 12.00 32.15 11.18
CA GLY A 40 13.10 31.35 11.70
C GLY A 40 12.71 30.54 12.93
N ASN A 41 13.69 29.91 13.57
CA ASN A 41 13.52 29.19 14.84
C ASN A 41 12.36 28.16 14.85
N ILE A 42 11.16 28.53 15.31
CA ILE A 42 10.01 27.63 15.44
C ILE A 42 9.26 27.57 14.11
N LEU A 43 9.62 26.59 13.29
CA LEU A 43 9.00 26.41 11.98
C LEU A 43 7.57 25.86 12.07
N ALA A 44 7.34 24.95 13.02
CA ALA A 44 6.11 24.21 13.19
C ALA A 44 6.13 23.47 14.54
N HIS A 45 4.97 23.00 14.98
CA HIS A 45 4.86 22.02 16.05
C HIS A 45 3.69 21.07 15.82
N ALA A 46 3.70 19.96 16.56
CA ALA A 46 2.59 19.03 16.58
C ALA A 46 2.35 18.43 17.95
N PHE A 47 1.08 18.12 18.20
CA PHE A 47 0.65 17.47 19.42
C PHE A 47 0.79 15.95 19.33
N PHE A 48 1.19 15.30 20.42
CA PHE A 48 1.19 13.85 20.48
C PHE A 48 -0.23 13.26 20.36
N PRO A 49 -0.39 11.98 19.95
CA PRO A 49 -1.71 11.35 19.75
C PRO A 49 -2.69 11.49 20.92
N ARG A 50 -2.18 11.57 22.16
CA ARG A 50 -2.99 11.74 23.37
C ARG A 50 -3.72 13.09 23.43
N TYR A 51 -3.21 14.10 22.71
CA TYR A 51 -3.66 15.48 22.77
C TYR A 51 -4.35 15.96 21.50
N GLY A 52 -4.55 15.10 20.51
CA GLY A 52 -5.17 15.46 19.24
C GLY A 52 -4.40 14.85 18.09
N GLY A 53 -3.10 15.14 18.01
CA GLY A 53 -2.30 14.80 16.83
C GLY A 53 -2.17 15.96 15.86
N ASP A 54 -2.70 17.13 16.19
CA ASP A 54 -2.78 18.27 15.28
C ASP A 54 -1.40 18.86 15.02
N VAL A 55 -1.23 19.40 13.80
CA VAL A 55 0.01 19.97 13.29
C VAL A 55 -0.23 21.43 12.93
N HIS A 56 0.56 22.32 13.53
CA HIS A 56 0.55 23.74 13.23
C HIS A 56 1.86 24.14 12.54
N PHE A 57 1.76 24.89 11.45
CA PHE A 57 2.90 25.48 10.74
C PHE A 57 2.90 26.99 10.97
N ASP A 58 4.06 27.59 11.22
CA ASP A 58 4.18 29.05 11.27
C ASP A 58 3.96 29.63 9.86
N GLU A 59 2.87 30.38 9.67
CA GLU A 59 2.52 31.01 8.40
C GLU A 59 3.50 32.11 7.99
N GLU A 60 4.26 32.67 8.94
CA GLU A 60 5.24 33.72 8.67
C GLU A 60 6.53 33.18 8.01
N GLU A 61 6.69 31.86 7.97
CA GLU A 61 7.80 31.21 7.30
C GLU A 61 7.73 31.28 5.77
N ASN A 62 8.90 31.36 5.15
CA ASN A 62 9.00 31.28 3.70
C ASN A 62 8.93 29.81 3.23
N TRP A 63 7.73 29.24 3.20
CA TRP A 63 7.51 27.84 2.82
C TRP A 63 7.81 27.54 1.34
N SER A 64 8.47 26.41 1.11
CA SER A 64 8.89 25.94 -0.21
C SER A 64 8.49 24.47 -0.43
N PRO A 65 7.40 24.19 -1.15
CA PRO A 65 7.00 22.81 -1.46
C PRO A 65 8.01 22.06 -2.34
N ASN A 66 8.78 22.81 -3.14
CA ASN A 66 9.72 22.28 -4.14
C ASN A 66 11.19 22.44 -3.74
N LYS A 67 11.47 22.89 -2.51
CA LYS A 67 12.84 23.05 -1.96
C LYS A 67 13.74 24.03 -2.73
N THR A 68 13.17 24.86 -3.60
CA THR A 68 13.91 25.74 -4.50
C THR A 68 14.29 27.06 -3.85
N ASN A 69 13.42 27.60 -2.99
CA ASN A 69 13.64 28.84 -2.28
C ASN A 69 12.75 28.86 -1.03
N GLY A 70 13.34 28.78 0.16
CA GLY A 70 12.62 28.74 1.43
C GLY A 70 12.76 27.42 2.21
N VAL A 71 11.96 27.30 3.28
CA VAL A 71 11.90 26.14 4.17
C VAL A 71 11.16 24.99 3.49
N ASP A 72 11.71 23.78 3.50
CA ASP A 72 11.11 22.61 2.86
C ASP A 72 9.85 22.14 3.62
N LEU A 73 8.69 22.59 3.16
CA LEU A 73 7.39 22.27 3.77
C LEU A 73 7.17 20.76 3.87
N TYR A 74 7.61 20.00 2.87
CA TYR A 74 7.45 18.55 2.87
C TYR A 74 8.29 17.90 3.97
N ALA A 75 9.53 18.34 4.17
CA ALA A 75 10.39 17.82 5.22
C ALA A 75 9.85 18.14 6.63
N VAL A 76 9.44 19.39 6.86
CA VAL A 76 8.86 19.80 8.15
C VAL A 76 7.55 19.05 8.41
N ALA A 77 6.66 18.95 7.41
CA ALA A 77 5.42 18.19 7.57
C ALA A 77 5.65 16.71 7.95
N VAL A 78 6.66 16.05 7.37
CA VAL A 78 6.97 14.67 7.73
C VAL A 78 7.52 14.56 9.17
N HIS A 79 8.27 15.56 9.64
CA HIS A 79 8.71 15.66 11.03
C HIS A 79 7.51 15.76 11.98
N GLU A 80 6.62 16.72 11.73
CA GLU A 80 5.47 16.99 12.60
C GLU A 80 4.44 15.85 12.61
N ILE A 81 4.22 15.21 11.45
CA ILE A 81 3.40 13.98 11.39
C ILE A 81 4.05 12.85 12.20
N GLY A 82 5.38 12.81 12.30
CA GLY A 82 6.07 11.88 13.19
C GLY A 82 5.66 12.07 14.66
N HIS A 83 5.60 13.31 15.14
CA HIS A 83 5.08 13.65 16.47
C HIS A 83 3.60 13.29 16.64
N SER A 84 2.80 13.59 15.63
CA SER A 84 1.38 13.23 15.56
C SER A 84 1.16 11.72 15.66
N LEU A 85 2.14 10.93 15.23
CA LEU A 85 2.19 9.46 15.34
C LEU A 85 2.90 8.95 16.60
N GLY A 86 3.27 9.81 17.53
CA GLY A 86 3.87 9.40 18.80
C GLY A 86 5.39 9.30 18.80
N LEU A 87 6.08 9.68 17.72
CA LEU A 87 7.54 9.70 17.70
C LEU A 87 8.06 10.91 18.47
N LYS A 88 9.11 10.70 19.28
CA LYS A 88 9.88 11.79 19.89
C LYS A 88 11.04 12.16 18.97
N HIS A 89 11.70 13.27 19.29
CA HIS A 89 12.95 13.63 18.65
C HIS A 89 13.98 12.49 18.72
N SER A 90 14.70 12.33 17.61
CA SER A 90 15.85 11.43 17.50
C SER A 90 17.13 12.18 17.84
N SER A 91 18.04 11.52 18.56
CA SER A 91 19.41 12.02 18.75
C SER A 91 20.28 11.87 17.50
N ASN A 92 19.80 11.15 16.48
CA ASN A 92 20.51 10.98 15.23
C ASN A 92 20.25 12.17 14.31
N HIS A 93 21.31 12.93 14.01
CA HIS A 93 21.21 14.15 13.22
C HIS A 93 20.87 13.96 11.73
N LEU A 94 20.75 12.70 11.26
CA LEU A 94 20.34 12.32 9.91
C LEU A 94 18.88 11.82 9.86
N SER A 95 18.25 11.63 11.01
CA SER A 95 16.84 11.25 11.11
C SER A 95 15.95 12.44 10.79
N ILE A 96 14.79 12.21 10.16
CA ILE A 96 13.84 13.30 9.94
C ILE A 96 13.32 13.84 11.27
N MET A 97 13.26 13.01 12.31
CA MET A 97 12.88 13.39 13.67
C MET A 97 14.02 14.08 14.44
N ALA A 98 15.12 14.49 13.82
CA ALA A 98 16.13 15.31 14.50
C ALA A 98 15.53 16.69 14.85
N PRO A 99 15.78 17.25 16.04
CA PRO A 99 15.09 18.44 16.55
C PRO A 99 15.43 19.75 15.84
N PHE A 100 16.46 19.76 14.99
CA PHE A 100 16.89 20.97 14.29
C PHE A 100 16.77 20.76 12.79
N TYR A 101 16.05 21.67 12.14
CA TYR A 101 15.85 21.64 10.70
C TYR A 101 17.18 21.64 9.94
N LYS A 102 17.26 20.76 8.94
CA LYS A 102 18.34 20.73 7.98
C LYS A 102 17.73 20.65 6.60
N GLN A 103 18.11 21.60 5.75
CA GLN A 103 17.67 21.59 4.36
C GLN A 103 18.09 20.29 3.68
N TYR A 104 17.11 19.57 3.14
CA TYR A 104 17.36 18.30 2.48
C TYR A 104 17.94 18.56 1.09
N THR A 105 19.19 18.12 0.85
CA THR A 105 19.94 18.43 -0.38
C THR A 105 19.77 17.40 -1.51
N GLY A 106 19.10 16.27 -1.24
CA GLY A 106 18.81 15.23 -2.24
C GLY A 106 17.51 15.47 -3.00
N SER A 107 17.40 14.92 -4.22
CA SER A 107 16.19 14.99 -5.04
C SER A 107 14.98 14.24 -4.47
N VAL A 108 15.21 13.28 -3.56
CA VAL A 108 14.17 12.47 -2.93
C VAL A 108 14.42 12.36 -1.43
N MET A 109 13.43 12.71 -0.62
CA MET A 109 13.48 12.55 0.83
C MET A 109 13.42 11.08 1.22
N HIS A 110 14.29 10.66 2.14
CA HIS A 110 14.32 9.30 2.66
C HIS A 110 14.20 9.29 4.19
N LEU A 111 13.37 8.37 4.71
CA LEU A 111 13.30 8.09 6.14
C LEU A 111 14.56 7.35 6.57
N HIS A 112 15.19 7.80 7.65
CA HIS A 112 16.32 7.12 8.25
C HIS A 112 15.87 5.80 8.88
N ARG A 113 16.82 4.88 9.09
CA ARG A 113 16.54 3.59 9.75
C ARG A 113 15.89 3.78 11.13
N ASP A 114 16.30 4.81 11.86
CA ASP A 114 15.76 5.12 13.20
C ASP A 114 14.28 5.51 13.13
N ASP A 115 13.89 6.33 12.15
CA ASP A 115 12.49 6.72 11.93
C ASP A 115 11.62 5.49 11.66
N ILE A 116 12.09 4.62 10.77
CA ILE A 116 11.41 3.38 10.37
C ILE A 116 11.29 2.42 11.56
N LEU A 117 12.35 2.27 12.35
CA LEU A 117 12.32 1.37 13.51
C LEU A 117 11.43 1.92 14.63
N ALA A 118 11.42 3.24 14.84
CA ALA A 118 10.62 3.88 15.86
C ALA A 118 9.12 3.74 15.56
N VAL A 119 8.68 4.06 14.33
CA VAL A 119 7.26 3.90 13.96
C VAL A 119 6.83 2.43 13.98
N LYS A 120 7.72 1.51 13.56
CA LYS A 120 7.45 0.07 13.63
C LYS A 120 7.35 -0.46 15.06
N ARG A 121 8.00 0.19 16.03
CA ARG A 121 7.88 -0.19 17.44
C ARG A 121 6.52 0.20 18.01
N LEU A 122 5.95 1.32 17.55
CA LEU A 122 4.64 1.79 17.98
C LEU A 122 3.48 1.03 17.32
N TYR A 123 3.55 0.85 16.00
CA TYR A 123 2.42 0.33 15.21
C TYR A 123 2.65 -1.06 14.62
N GLY A 124 3.81 -1.66 14.91
CA GLY A 124 4.26 -2.89 14.29
C GLY A 124 4.87 -2.65 12.90
N SER A 125 5.50 -3.69 12.35
CA SER A 125 5.77 -3.68 10.92
C SER A 125 4.44 -3.69 10.19
N SER A 126 4.29 -2.85 9.16
CA SER A 126 3.26 -3.06 8.14
C SER A 126 3.31 -4.55 7.84
N LEU A 127 2.25 -5.30 8.24
CA LEU A 127 2.03 -6.63 7.71
C LEU A 127 2.27 -6.40 6.25
N LYS A 128 3.31 -7.03 5.67
CA LYS A 128 3.52 -7.02 4.23
C LYS A 128 2.11 -7.11 3.73
N VAL A 129 1.59 -6.04 3.12
CA VAL A 129 0.38 -6.17 2.31
C VAL A 129 0.80 -7.38 1.53
N ARG A 130 0.17 -8.54 1.77
CA ARG A 130 0.34 -9.66 0.88
C ARG A 130 -0.04 -8.97 -0.39
N LYS A 131 0.96 -8.54 -1.19
CA LYS A 131 0.73 -7.80 -2.43
C LYS A 131 -0.37 -8.63 -3.01
N LYS A 132 -1.58 -8.08 -3.18
CA LYS A 132 -2.73 -8.82 -3.74
C LYS A 132 -2.07 -9.69 -4.79
N PRO A 133 -2.00 -11.02 -4.58
CA PRO A 133 -0.99 -11.80 -5.29
C PRO A 133 -1.16 -11.41 -6.72
N THR A 134 -0.08 -10.96 -7.38
CA THR A 134 -0.21 -10.54 -8.77
C THR A 134 -0.97 -11.65 -9.47
N GLU A 135 -1.86 -11.35 -10.42
CA GLU A 135 -2.70 -12.33 -11.07
C GLU A 135 -1.94 -13.67 -11.32
N HIS A 136 -0.67 -13.58 -11.72
CA HIS A 136 0.34 -14.64 -11.74
C HIS A 136 0.61 -15.52 -10.48
N GLN A 137 0.64 -14.98 -9.26
CA GLN A 137 0.78 -15.72 -7.99
C GLN A 137 -0.53 -16.37 -7.52
N ILE A 138 -1.71 -15.83 -7.91
CA ILE A 138 -3.02 -16.46 -7.62
C ILE A 138 -3.13 -17.77 -8.40
N TRP A 139 -2.74 -17.78 -9.67
CA TRP A 139 -2.94 -18.94 -10.57
C TRP A 139 -2.00 -20.12 -10.32
N ARG A 140 -0.76 -19.86 -9.87
CA ARG A 140 0.13 -20.95 -9.39
C ARG A 140 -0.46 -21.63 -8.16
N SER A 141 -1.24 -20.90 -7.37
CA SER A 141 -1.93 -21.45 -6.22
C SER A 141 -3.16 -22.25 -6.64
N GLU A 142 -4.02 -21.79 -7.56
CA GLU A 142 -5.27 -22.52 -7.84
C GLU A 142 -5.05 -23.95 -8.36
N LEU A 143 -4.32 -24.17 -9.46
CA LEU A 143 -4.06 -25.54 -9.99
C LEU A 143 -3.49 -26.50 -8.92
N CYS A 144 -2.58 -25.99 -8.07
CA CYS A 144 -1.85 -26.77 -7.08
C CYS A 144 -2.42 -26.72 -5.65
N THR A 145 -3.51 -25.99 -5.39
CA THR A 145 -4.14 -25.87 -4.05
C THR A 145 -5.28 -26.85 -3.84
N LYS A 146 -5.87 -27.37 -4.92
CA LYS A 146 -6.91 -28.40 -4.85
C LYS A 146 -6.45 -29.69 -5.52
N PRO A 147 -6.71 -30.86 -4.92
CA PRO A 147 -6.23 -32.15 -5.43
C PRO A 147 -7.04 -32.67 -6.63
N TYR A 148 -8.04 -31.93 -7.13
CA TYR A 148 -8.95 -32.41 -8.18
C TYR A 148 -9.12 -31.39 -9.30
N LEU A 149 -9.42 -31.87 -10.51
CA LEU A 149 -9.84 -31.09 -11.68
C LEU A 149 -11.27 -31.50 -12.03
N ASP A 150 -12.03 -30.63 -12.69
CA ASP A 150 -13.41 -30.96 -13.07
C ASP A 150 -13.42 -31.83 -14.32
N ALA A 151 -12.58 -31.50 -15.32
CA ALA A 151 -12.37 -32.32 -16.52
C ALA A 151 -10.97 -32.10 -17.12
N VAL A 152 -10.45 -33.08 -17.87
CA VAL A 152 -9.17 -32.98 -18.60
C VAL A 152 -9.30 -33.64 -19.97
N THR A 153 -8.76 -33.00 -21.01
CA THR A 153 -8.63 -33.64 -22.34
C THR A 153 -7.32 -33.26 -23.03
N LYS A 154 -6.85 -34.10 -23.95
CA LYS A 154 -5.66 -33.84 -24.78
C LYS A 154 -6.09 -33.54 -26.20
N LEU A 155 -5.63 -32.43 -26.75
CA LEU A 155 -5.84 -32.06 -28.15
C LEU A 155 -4.90 -32.87 -29.06
N LYS A 156 -5.27 -32.99 -30.34
CA LYS A 156 -4.48 -33.70 -31.37
C LYS A 156 -3.04 -33.18 -31.49
N ASN A 157 -2.83 -31.88 -31.26
CA ASN A 157 -1.50 -31.24 -31.27
C ASN A 157 -0.67 -31.49 -29.99
N GLY A 158 -1.16 -32.32 -29.06
CA GLY A 158 -0.48 -32.65 -27.82
C GLY A 158 -0.72 -31.70 -26.65
N THR A 159 -1.43 -30.58 -26.85
CA THR A 159 -1.82 -29.65 -25.78
C THR A 159 -2.84 -30.32 -24.86
N ILE A 160 -2.66 -30.19 -23.55
CA ILE A 160 -3.65 -30.67 -22.56
C ILE A 160 -4.48 -29.48 -22.10
N LEU A 161 -5.81 -29.63 -22.11
CA LEU A 161 -6.75 -28.71 -21.50
C LEU A 161 -7.20 -29.29 -20.16
N ALA A 162 -6.99 -28.54 -19.08
CA ALA A 162 -7.45 -28.90 -17.74
C ALA A 162 -8.50 -27.87 -17.28
N PHE A 163 -9.72 -28.32 -16.97
CA PHE A 163 -10.85 -27.47 -16.61
C PHE A 163 -11.06 -27.45 -15.09
N ARG A 164 -11.38 -26.28 -14.54
CA ARG A 164 -11.79 -26.11 -13.14
C ARG A 164 -12.63 -24.84 -12.96
N GLY A 165 -13.78 -24.97 -12.33
CA GLY A 165 -14.74 -23.88 -12.13
C GLY A 165 -15.13 -23.26 -13.47
N ASP A 166 -15.08 -21.94 -13.56
CA ASP A 166 -15.36 -21.19 -14.79
C ASP A 166 -14.13 -21.01 -15.69
N THR A 167 -13.03 -21.72 -15.43
CA THR A 167 -11.75 -21.56 -16.14
C THR A 167 -11.18 -22.88 -16.68
N PHE A 168 -10.22 -22.75 -17.61
CA PHE A 168 -9.39 -23.85 -18.07
C PHE A 168 -7.94 -23.42 -18.29
N PHE A 169 -7.03 -24.39 -18.25
CA PHE A 169 -5.59 -24.21 -18.42
C PHE A 169 -5.08 -24.98 -19.63
N GLU A 170 -4.30 -24.31 -20.48
CA GLU A 170 -3.51 -24.97 -21.52
C GLU A 170 -2.14 -25.40 -20.98
N LEU A 171 -1.94 -26.70 -20.80
CA LEU A 171 -0.64 -27.28 -20.43
C LEU A 171 0.11 -27.67 -21.71
N LYS A 172 1.21 -26.96 -21.98
CA LYS A 172 2.21 -27.31 -23.00
C LYS A 172 3.53 -27.60 -22.31
N THR A 173 4.24 -28.64 -22.74
CA THR A 173 5.48 -29.16 -22.11
C THR A 173 6.58 -28.11 -21.91
N ASN A 174 6.58 -27.01 -22.67
CA ASN A 174 7.63 -25.98 -22.64
C ASN A 174 7.17 -24.56 -22.21
N ARG A 175 5.94 -24.36 -21.71
CA ARG A 175 5.52 -23.02 -21.25
C ARG A 175 5.87 -22.79 -19.78
N LYS A 176 6.70 -21.77 -19.52
CA LYS A 176 6.99 -21.25 -18.16
C LYS A 176 5.79 -20.56 -17.48
N ARG A 177 4.71 -20.28 -18.23
CA ARG A 177 3.52 -19.54 -17.79
C ARG A 177 2.24 -20.35 -18.05
N LEU A 178 1.56 -20.73 -16.97
CA LEU A 178 0.20 -21.27 -16.97
C LEU A 178 -0.75 -20.11 -16.64
N ILE A 179 -1.55 -19.70 -17.60
CA ILE A 179 -2.54 -18.62 -17.44
C ILE A 179 -3.91 -19.28 -17.63
N PRO A 180 -4.80 -19.23 -16.64
CA PRO A 180 -6.16 -19.70 -16.82
C PRO A 180 -6.91 -18.78 -17.78
N MET A 181 -7.72 -19.39 -18.61
CA MET A 181 -8.64 -18.72 -19.50
C MET A 181 -10.06 -19.00 -19.02
N LYS A 182 -10.92 -17.98 -18.98
CA LYS A 182 -12.34 -18.20 -18.75
C LYS A 182 -12.90 -19.06 -19.88
N ILE A 183 -13.69 -20.08 -19.52
CA ILE A 183 -14.32 -20.99 -20.49
C ILE A 183 -15.16 -20.17 -21.47
N ASN A 184 -15.96 -19.22 -20.97
CA ASN A 184 -16.84 -18.37 -21.78
C ASN A 184 -16.14 -17.41 -22.75
N ARG A 185 -14.80 -17.28 -22.68
CA ARG A 185 -14.02 -16.51 -23.67
C ARG A 185 -13.71 -17.32 -24.93
N VAL A 186 -13.80 -18.64 -24.85
CA VAL A 186 -13.42 -19.56 -25.94
C VAL A 186 -14.59 -20.44 -26.36
N PHE A 187 -15.40 -20.87 -25.40
CA PHE A 187 -16.59 -21.67 -25.62
C PHE A 187 -17.84 -20.83 -25.33
N PRO A 188 -18.99 -21.07 -26.00
CA PRO A 188 -20.19 -20.25 -25.85
C PRO A 188 -20.99 -20.58 -24.57
N PHE A 189 -20.31 -20.98 -23.49
CA PHE A 189 -20.92 -21.37 -22.22
C PHE A 189 -19.96 -21.12 -21.05
N ASP A 190 -20.52 -20.97 -19.85
CA ASP A 190 -19.75 -20.95 -18.61
C ASP A 190 -19.41 -22.36 -18.13
N GLY A 191 -18.47 -22.49 -17.19
CA GLY A 191 -18.23 -23.76 -16.48
C GLY A 191 -19.24 -24.00 -15.34
N PRO A 192 -19.00 -25.02 -14.48
CA PRO A 192 -17.95 -26.04 -14.59
C PRO A 192 -18.23 -27.05 -15.71
N ILE A 193 -17.19 -27.74 -16.16
CA ILE A 193 -17.27 -28.83 -17.15
C ILE A 193 -17.16 -30.15 -16.41
N GLU A 194 -18.11 -31.05 -16.63
CA GLU A 194 -18.22 -32.32 -15.91
C GLU A 194 -17.41 -33.43 -16.57
N ALA A 195 -17.28 -33.38 -17.90
CA ALA A 195 -16.40 -34.27 -18.64
C ALA A 195 -15.90 -33.60 -19.93
N ALA A 196 -14.73 -34.05 -20.39
CA ALA A 196 -14.15 -33.59 -21.65
C ALA A 196 -13.46 -34.77 -22.35
N THR A 197 -13.59 -34.86 -23.67
CA THR A 197 -12.84 -35.82 -24.48
C THR A 197 -12.50 -35.24 -25.86
N THR A 198 -11.47 -35.79 -26.49
CA THR A 198 -11.09 -35.45 -27.87
C THR A 198 -11.07 -36.72 -28.69
N ASP A 199 -11.69 -36.71 -29.87
CA ASP A 199 -11.66 -37.85 -30.78
C ASP A 199 -10.35 -37.93 -31.60
N ARG A 200 -10.25 -38.96 -32.44
CA ARG A 200 -9.08 -39.16 -33.33
C ARG A 200 -8.98 -38.12 -34.45
N HIS A 201 -10.08 -37.45 -34.79
CA HIS A 201 -10.13 -36.41 -35.81
C HIS A 201 -9.66 -35.06 -35.26
N GLY A 202 -9.70 -34.88 -33.94
CA GLY A 202 -9.33 -33.66 -33.23
C GLY A 202 -10.54 -32.85 -32.75
N ASN A 203 -11.75 -33.38 -32.85
CA ASN A 203 -12.95 -32.74 -32.31
C ASN A 203 -12.96 -32.86 -30.80
N VAL A 204 -13.29 -31.76 -30.11
CA VAL A 204 -13.37 -31.69 -28.65
C VAL A 204 -14.83 -31.71 -28.24
N TYR A 205 -15.18 -32.61 -27.32
CA TYR A 205 -16.51 -32.76 -26.75
C TYR A 205 -16.43 -32.38 -25.27
N LEU A 206 -17.29 -31.44 -24.85
CA LEU A 206 -17.40 -30.97 -23.47
C LEU A 206 -18.82 -31.27 -22.98
N PHE A 207 -18.93 -31.87 -21.80
CA PHE A 207 -20.19 -32.27 -21.18
C PHE A 207 -20.44 -31.39 -19.97
N LYS A 208 -21.68 -30.88 -19.88
CA LYS A 208 -22.16 -30.00 -18.83
C LYS A 208 -23.66 -30.24 -18.65
N ALA A 209 -24.12 -30.40 -17.41
CA ALA A 209 -25.52 -30.44 -17.03
C ALA A 209 -26.17 -29.04 -16.95
#